data_AF-A0A4Y8A709-F1
#
_entry.id   AF-A0A4Y8A709-F1
#
_cell.length_a   1.000
_cell.length_b   1.000
_cell.length_c   1.000
_cell.angle_alpha   90.00
_cell.angle_beta   90.00
_cell.angle_gamma   90.00
#
_symmetry.space_group_name_H-M   'P 1'
#
loop_
_entity.id
_entity.type
_entity.pdbx_description
1 polymer ?
#
loop_
_entity_poly.entity_id
_entity_poly.type
_entity_poly.pdbx_seq_one_letter_code
_entity_poly.pdbx_strand_id
1 'polypeptide(L)'
;MNRKYKGGGASSFHPRLMLKLLVYGYLTNTYSSRKLEEQAQQNVHFMWLLGMKKPDHNTINRFRSEKLSGVLKQIFSQIVQLLAAEGIVSLKEAVFTDGTKIESTANKYTFVWGKSIRNSKEKIKSQLDELWQYAQDIAKEELKDTAPLAYSEINPEKVKETISKINAALDDKEDVDKKVKQKLNYAKKNWPANLERYQEQEGC
;
A
#
# COMPACT_ATOMS: atom_id res chain seq x y z
N MET A 1 28.10 -34.92 -6.14
CA MET A 1 27.36 -33.69 -6.49
C MET A 1 27.35 -33.36 -8.00
N ASN A 2 28.29 -33.85 -8.82
CA ASN A 2 28.43 -33.45 -10.24
C ASN A 2 27.55 -34.21 -11.26
N ARG A 3 26.85 -35.29 -10.87
CA ARG A 3 26.04 -36.12 -11.80
C ARG A 3 24.79 -35.44 -12.41
N LYS A 4 24.37 -34.27 -11.89
CA LYS A 4 23.15 -33.55 -12.34
C LYS A 4 23.40 -32.43 -13.37
N TYR A 5 24.63 -32.25 -13.85
CA TYR A 5 24.98 -31.24 -14.84
C TYR A 5 24.97 -31.86 -16.24
N LYS A 6 23.94 -31.55 -17.03
CA LYS A 6 23.88 -31.91 -18.46
C LYS A 6 24.74 -30.90 -19.23
N GLY A 7 25.68 -31.36 -20.05
CA GLY A 7 26.41 -30.50 -20.99
C GLY A 7 25.54 -30.05 -22.16
N GLY A 8 25.95 -28.98 -22.87
CA GLY A 8 25.32 -28.53 -24.12
C GLY A 8 24.73 -27.11 -24.12
N GLY A 9 24.97 -26.29 -23.10
CA GLY A 9 24.54 -24.88 -23.04
C GLY A 9 25.58 -23.99 -22.35
N ALA A 10 25.24 -22.72 -22.09
CA ALA A 10 26.12 -21.76 -21.41
C ALA A 10 26.73 -22.36 -20.13
N SER A 11 28.02 -22.07 -19.89
CA SER A 11 28.80 -22.64 -18.79
C SER A 11 28.05 -22.46 -17.47
N SER A 12 27.62 -23.58 -16.87
CA SER A 12 26.89 -23.56 -15.61
C SER A 12 27.85 -23.23 -14.46
N PHE A 13 27.45 -22.32 -13.57
CA PHE A 13 28.22 -22.05 -12.36
C PHE A 13 28.39 -23.32 -11.53
N HIS A 14 29.58 -23.46 -10.94
CA HIS A 14 29.91 -24.62 -10.13
C HIS A 14 28.98 -24.70 -8.90
N PRO A 15 28.41 -25.87 -8.56
CA PRO A 15 27.45 -26.01 -7.45
C PRO A 15 27.99 -25.52 -6.11
N ARG A 16 29.28 -25.73 -5.84
CA ARG A 16 29.93 -25.23 -4.61
C ARG A 16 29.90 -23.71 -4.52
N LEU A 17 30.07 -23.01 -5.63
CA LEU A 17 30.04 -21.55 -5.66
C LEU A 17 28.63 -21.02 -5.41
N MET A 18 27.64 -21.63 -6.06
CA MET A 18 26.23 -21.29 -5.86
C MET A 18 25.77 -21.57 -4.42
N LEU A 19 26.27 -22.65 -3.81
CA LEU A 19 25.98 -22.96 -2.41
C LEU A 19 26.62 -21.93 -1.46
N LYS A 20 27.90 -21.54 -1.69
CA LYS A 20 28.56 -20.48 -0.92
C LYS A 20 27.76 -19.17 -0.94
N LEU A 21 27.29 -18.77 -2.12
CA LEU A 21 26.46 -17.58 -2.28
C LEU A 21 25.20 -17.62 -1.42
N LEU A 22 24.47 -18.74 -1.46
CA LEU A 22 23.22 -18.89 -0.72
C LEU A 22 23.45 -18.92 0.79
N VAL A 23 24.44 -19.69 1.25
CA VAL A 23 24.77 -19.79 2.67
C VAL A 23 25.20 -18.44 3.21
N TYR A 24 26.14 -17.78 2.55
CA TYR A 24 26.64 -16.48 3.00
C TYR A 24 25.54 -15.41 2.95
N GLY A 25 24.73 -15.41 1.89
CA GLY A 25 23.55 -14.55 1.78
C GLY A 25 22.59 -14.72 2.95
N TYR A 26 22.33 -15.94 3.39
CA TYR A 26 21.39 -16.19 4.50
C TYR A 26 21.98 -15.78 5.84
N LEU A 27 23.29 -15.94 6.03
CA LEU A 27 23.99 -15.43 7.21
C LEU A 27 23.94 -13.90 7.29
N THR A 28 23.93 -13.21 6.15
CA THR A 28 23.78 -11.74 6.09
C THR A 28 22.32 -11.27 5.92
N ASN A 29 21.33 -12.13 6.18
CA ASN A 29 19.90 -11.83 6.03
C ASN A 29 19.44 -11.39 4.61
N THR A 30 20.16 -11.80 3.57
CA THR A 30 19.85 -11.53 2.17
C THR A 30 19.28 -12.78 1.49
N TYR A 31 17.95 -12.85 1.40
CA TYR A 31 17.24 -14.03 0.86
C TYR A 31 16.77 -13.88 -0.60
N SER A 32 16.59 -12.64 -1.07
CA SER A 32 16.12 -12.36 -2.43
C SER A 32 17.21 -12.69 -3.45
N SER A 33 16.88 -13.43 -4.51
CA SER A 33 17.82 -13.75 -5.57
C SER A 33 18.32 -12.51 -6.31
N ARG A 34 17.47 -11.47 -6.45
CA ARG A 34 17.85 -10.18 -7.04
C ARG A 34 18.82 -9.42 -6.14
N LYS A 35 18.56 -9.39 -4.83
CA LYS A 35 19.50 -8.78 -3.87
C LYS A 35 20.81 -9.57 -3.83
N LEU A 36 20.79 -10.89 -3.93
CA LEU A 36 22.02 -11.70 -4.00
C LEU A 36 22.84 -11.43 -5.26
N GLU A 37 22.18 -11.23 -6.40
CA GLU A 37 22.83 -10.80 -7.64
C GLU A 37 23.49 -9.42 -7.45
N GLU A 38 22.78 -8.46 -6.88
CA GLU A 38 23.30 -7.13 -6.57
C GLU A 38 24.51 -7.18 -5.62
N GLN A 39 24.42 -7.96 -4.54
CA GLN A 39 25.53 -8.17 -3.61
C GLN A 39 26.74 -8.82 -4.30
N ALA A 40 26.52 -9.80 -5.19
CA ALA A 40 27.61 -10.41 -5.97
C ALA A 40 28.32 -9.41 -6.90
N GLN A 41 27.66 -8.30 -7.26
CA GLN A 41 28.23 -7.26 -8.12
C GLN A 41 28.92 -6.14 -7.34
N GLN A 42 28.36 -5.75 -6.19
CA GLN A 42 28.74 -4.52 -5.49
C GLN A 42 29.50 -4.76 -4.18
N ASN A 43 29.25 -5.89 -3.51
CA ASN A 43 29.80 -6.15 -2.19
C ASN A 43 31.12 -6.92 -2.28
N VAL A 44 32.20 -6.32 -1.77
CA VAL A 44 33.56 -6.90 -1.79
C VAL A 44 33.62 -8.29 -1.15
N HIS A 45 32.87 -8.55 -0.08
CA HIS A 45 32.86 -9.87 0.56
C HIS A 45 32.29 -10.94 -0.36
N PHE A 46 31.19 -10.63 -1.05
CA PHE A 46 30.59 -11.54 -2.03
C PHE A 46 31.49 -11.71 -3.26
N MET A 47 32.08 -10.61 -3.75
CA MET A 47 33.01 -10.66 -4.89
C MET A 47 34.21 -11.57 -4.59
N TRP A 48 34.81 -11.45 -3.41
CA TRP A 48 35.91 -12.30 -2.97
C TRP A 48 35.47 -13.76 -2.82
N LEU A 49 34.35 -14.01 -2.13
CA LEU A 49 33.81 -15.36 -1.88
C LEU A 49 33.51 -16.13 -3.18
N LEU A 50 33.00 -15.42 -4.19
CA LEU A 50 32.64 -15.99 -5.48
C LEU A 50 33.80 -15.98 -6.49
N GLY A 51 34.96 -15.45 -6.13
CA GLY A 51 36.10 -15.31 -7.04
C GLY A 51 35.74 -14.47 -8.27
N MET A 52 35.10 -13.31 -8.05
CA MET A 52 34.65 -12.34 -9.06
C MET A 52 33.58 -12.86 -10.03
N LYS A 53 33.04 -14.07 -9.79
CA LYS A 53 31.93 -14.60 -10.59
C LYS A 53 30.60 -13.99 -10.14
N LYS A 54 29.80 -13.60 -11.12
CA LYS A 54 28.53 -12.87 -10.93
C LYS A 54 27.36 -13.69 -11.50
N PRO A 55 26.78 -14.61 -10.73
CA PRO A 55 25.59 -15.33 -11.16
C PRO A 55 24.37 -14.40 -11.17
N ASP A 56 23.52 -14.54 -12.19
CA ASP A 56 22.27 -13.79 -12.32
C ASP A 56 21.20 -14.32 -11.35
N HIS A 57 20.20 -13.49 -11.03
CA HIS A 57 19.11 -13.90 -10.12
C HIS A 57 18.35 -15.13 -10.63
N ASN A 58 18.25 -15.32 -11.96
CA ASN A 58 17.59 -16.48 -12.55
C ASN A 58 18.36 -17.78 -12.27
N THR A 59 19.68 -17.77 -12.41
CA THR A 59 20.51 -18.95 -12.09
C THR A 59 20.54 -19.22 -10.59
N ILE A 60 20.57 -18.19 -9.75
CA ILE A 60 20.44 -18.33 -8.29
C ILE A 60 19.10 -18.98 -7.95
N ASN A 61 18.00 -18.47 -8.51
CA ASN A 61 16.68 -18.99 -8.24
C ASN A 61 16.52 -20.44 -8.74
N ARG A 62 16.96 -20.72 -9.96
CA ARG A 62 16.93 -22.08 -10.55
C ARG A 62 17.73 -23.08 -9.73
N PHE A 63 18.92 -22.69 -9.26
CA PHE A 63 19.73 -23.55 -8.40
C PHE A 63 19.02 -23.82 -7.06
N ARG A 64 18.40 -22.80 -6.47
CA ARG A 64 17.65 -22.92 -5.22
C ARG A 64 16.41 -23.82 -5.36
N SER A 65 15.60 -23.62 -6.40
CA SER A 65 14.33 -24.35 -6.58
C SER A 65 14.51 -25.76 -7.12
N GLU A 66 15.43 -25.97 -8.06
CA GLU A 66 15.57 -27.29 -8.72
C GLU A 66 16.61 -28.18 -8.05
N LYS A 67 17.76 -27.61 -7.66
CA LYS A 67 18.93 -28.39 -7.24
C LYS A 67 19.01 -28.57 -5.73
N LEU A 68 18.46 -27.61 -4.98
CA LEU A 68 18.50 -27.57 -3.52
C LEU A 68 17.12 -27.76 -2.86
N SER A 69 16.07 -28.02 -3.64
CA SER A 69 14.75 -28.37 -3.10
C SER A 69 14.85 -29.55 -2.13
N GLY A 70 14.27 -29.37 -0.94
CA GLY A 70 14.27 -30.36 0.14
C GLY A 70 15.58 -30.46 0.96
N VAL A 71 16.73 -30.05 0.42
CA VAL A 71 18.04 -30.24 1.09
C VAL A 71 18.56 -28.97 1.74
N LEU A 72 18.19 -27.79 1.21
CA LEU A 72 18.70 -26.50 1.69
C LEU A 72 18.48 -26.29 3.20
N LYS A 73 17.30 -26.64 3.71
CA LYS A 73 16.95 -26.48 5.13
C LYS A 73 17.86 -27.31 6.03
N GLN A 74 18.17 -28.54 5.62
CA GLN A 74 19.05 -29.44 6.38
C GLN A 74 20.48 -28.93 6.41
N ILE A 75 21.02 -28.52 5.24
CA ILE A 75 22.37 -27.95 5.14
C ILE A 75 22.47 -26.69 5.99
N PHE A 76 21.49 -25.79 5.89
CA PHE A 76 21.50 -24.54 6.64
C PHE A 76 21.44 -24.78 8.15
N SER A 77 20.59 -25.72 8.60
CA SER A 77 20.51 -26.10 10.02
C SER A 77 21.84 -26.63 10.55
N GLN A 78 22.55 -27.46 9.78
CA GLN A 78 23.87 -27.98 10.18
C GLN A 78 24.91 -26.87 10.27
N ILE A 79 24.90 -25.91 9.33
CA ILE A 79 25.83 -24.78 9.34
C ILE A 79 25.57 -23.88 10.56
N VAL A 80 24.31 -23.58 10.85
CA VAL A 80 23.94 -22.77 12.02
C VAL A 80 24.31 -23.48 13.31
N GLN A 81 24.10 -24.79 13.41
CA GLN A 81 24.53 -25.59 14.56
C GLN A 81 26.05 -25.60 14.74
N LEU A 82 26.81 -25.72 13.65
CA LEU A 82 28.27 -25.64 13.68
C LEU A 82 28.73 -24.27 14.18
N LEU A 83 28.21 -23.18 13.61
CA LEU A 83 28.56 -21.83 14.01
C LEU A 83 28.17 -21.52 15.47
N ALA A 84 27.09 -22.12 15.96
CA ALA A 84 26.68 -22.03 17.35
C ALA A 84 27.61 -22.82 18.28
N ALA A 85 28.04 -24.02 17.88
CA ALA A 85 28.98 -24.84 18.63
C ALA A 85 30.36 -24.16 18.76
N GLU A 86 30.81 -23.46 17.71
CA GLU A 86 32.03 -22.67 17.70
C GLU A 86 31.91 -21.33 18.45
N GLY A 87 30.73 -21.01 19.01
CA GLY A 87 30.48 -19.76 19.73
C GLY A 87 30.45 -18.50 18.85
N ILE A 88 30.48 -18.65 17.53
CA ILE A 88 30.45 -17.54 16.55
C ILE A 88 29.03 -16.94 16.46
N VAL A 89 28.00 -17.77 16.68
CA VAL A 89 26.60 -17.35 16.63
C VAL A 89 25.88 -17.73 17.94
N SER A 90 25.36 -16.72 18.64
CA SER A 90 24.53 -16.93 19.82
C SER A 90 23.09 -17.24 19.41
N LEU A 91 22.68 -18.51 19.49
CA LEU A 91 21.29 -18.93 19.24
C LEU A 91 20.30 -18.39 20.27
N LYS A 92 20.78 -17.94 21.43
CA LYS A 92 19.95 -17.36 22.50
C LYS A 92 19.61 -15.89 22.27
N GLU A 93 20.47 -15.16 21.55
CA GLU A 93 20.29 -13.71 21.31
C GLU A 93 19.82 -13.40 19.88
N ALA A 94 20.11 -14.26 18.90
CA ALA A 94 19.79 -14.02 17.49
C ALA A 94 18.34 -14.37 17.08
N VAL A 95 17.52 -14.91 17.98
CA VAL A 95 16.11 -15.25 17.71
C VAL A 95 15.16 -14.27 18.41
N PHE A 96 15.50 -12.99 18.41
CA PHE A 96 14.47 -11.96 18.43
C PHE A 96 14.18 -11.62 16.97
N THR A 97 13.26 -12.36 16.36
CA THR A 97 12.41 -11.75 15.34
C THR A 97 11.68 -10.62 16.06
N ASP A 98 12.30 -9.44 16.12
CA ASP A 98 11.58 -8.20 16.37
C ASP A 98 10.68 -8.00 15.15
N GLY A 99 9.55 -8.71 15.16
CA GLY A 99 8.53 -8.57 14.17
C GLY A 99 7.99 -7.17 14.33
N THR A 100 8.55 -6.20 13.60
CA THR A 100 7.87 -4.93 13.39
C THR A 100 6.58 -5.27 12.68
N LYS A 101 5.50 -5.37 13.45
CA LYS A 101 4.14 -5.56 12.95
C LYS A 101 3.74 -4.23 12.33
N ILE A 102 4.20 -4.02 11.09
CA ILE A 102 3.66 -2.96 10.24
C ILE A 102 2.26 -3.45 9.89
N GLU A 103 1.28 -2.98 10.66
CA GLU A 103 -0.11 -3.14 10.27
C GLU A 103 -0.27 -2.44 8.93
N SER A 104 -0.61 -3.19 7.89
CA SER A 104 -0.97 -2.57 6.64
C SER A 104 -2.23 -1.75 6.88
N THR A 105 -2.24 -0.49 6.48
CA THR A 105 -3.50 0.27 6.31
C THR A 105 -4.25 -0.24 5.06
N ALA A 106 -4.21 -1.55 4.80
CA ALA A 106 -4.94 -2.22 3.73
C ALA A 106 -6.26 -2.72 4.30
N ASN A 107 -7.14 -1.79 4.67
CA ASN A 107 -8.51 -2.16 4.98
C ASN A 107 -9.17 -2.64 3.66
N LYS A 108 -9.68 -3.88 3.65
CA LYS A 108 -10.39 -4.50 2.50
C LYS A 108 -11.54 -3.61 1.98
N TYR A 109 -12.05 -2.72 2.82
CA TYR A 109 -13.14 -1.80 2.53
C TYR A 109 -12.69 -0.40 2.05
N THR A 110 -11.38 -0.16 1.83
CA THR A 110 -10.90 1.13 1.28
C THR A 110 -11.01 1.20 -0.24
N PHE A 111 -11.12 0.06 -0.93
CA PHE A 111 -11.30 0.03 -2.38
C PHE A 111 -12.73 0.41 -2.76
N VAL A 112 -12.89 1.48 -3.53
CA VAL A 112 -14.18 1.97 -4.03
C VAL A 112 -14.11 2.06 -5.55
N TRP A 113 -15.11 1.54 -6.23
CA TRP A 113 -15.20 1.62 -7.68
C TRP A 113 -15.43 3.07 -8.13
N GLY A 114 -14.72 3.55 -9.15
CA GLY A 114 -14.89 4.91 -9.68
C GLY A 114 -16.34 5.25 -10.06
N LYS A 115 -17.12 4.27 -10.57
CA LYS A 115 -18.56 4.44 -10.82
C LYS A 115 -19.35 4.75 -9.54
N SER A 116 -18.98 4.14 -8.41
CA SER A 116 -19.61 4.39 -7.11
C SER A 116 -19.30 5.81 -6.61
N ILE A 117 -18.05 6.27 -6.76
CA ILE A 117 -17.62 7.63 -6.43
C ILE A 117 -18.41 8.66 -7.24
N ARG A 118 -18.50 8.47 -8.57
CA ARG A 118 -19.28 9.35 -9.44
C ARG A 118 -20.75 9.43 -9.03
N ASN A 119 -21.39 8.28 -8.79
CA ASN A 119 -22.79 8.24 -8.34
C ASN A 119 -22.97 8.93 -6.98
N SER A 120 -21.99 8.83 -6.08
CA SER A 120 -22.02 9.50 -4.77
C SER A 120 -21.90 11.02 -4.92
N LYS A 121 -20.99 11.50 -5.78
CA LYS A 121 -20.84 12.93 -6.12
C LYS A 121 -22.13 13.49 -6.73
N GLU A 122 -22.76 12.78 -7.68
CA GLU A 122 -24.04 13.18 -8.27
C GLU A 122 -25.17 13.26 -7.22
N LYS A 123 -25.23 12.32 -6.27
CA LYS A 123 -26.20 12.35 -5.16
C LYS A 123 -25.97 13.52 -4.20
N ILE A 124 -24.71 13.82 -3.85
CA ILE A 124 -24.38 14.98 -3.01
C ILE A 124 -24.84 16.26 -3.71
N LYS A 125 -24.63 16.37 -5.03
CA LYS A 125 -25.11 17.51 -5.83
C LYS A 125 -26.62 17.67 -5.73
N SER A 126 -27.38 16.63 -6.04
CA SER A 126 -28.85 16.70 -6.04
C SER A 126 -29.39 17.05 -4.65
N GLN A 127 -28.80 16.48 -3.60
CA GLN A 127 -29.19 16.75 -2.22
C GLN A 127 -28.85 18.18 -1.78
N LEU A 128 -27.75 18.75 -2.27
CA LEU A 128 -27.38 20.14 -2.03
C LEU A 128 -28.34 21.10 -2.75
N ASP A 129 -28.70 20.78 -4.00
CA ASP A 129 -29.66 21.56 -4.78
C ASP A 129 -31.05 21.56 -4.12
N GLU A 130 -31.52 20.40 -3.63
CA GLU A 130 -32.76 20.30 -2.83
C GLU A 130 -32.73 21.17 -1.57
N LEU A 131 -31.63 21.15 -0.82
CA LEU A 131 -31.47 21.96 0.39
C LEU A 131 -31.46 23.45 0.07
N TRP A 132 -30.85 23.83 -1.06
CA TRP A 132 -30.82 25.21 -1.52
C TRP A 132 -32.22 25.70 -1.93
N GLN A 133 -32.97 24.89 -2.68
CA GLN A 133 -34.36 25.20 -3.06
C GLN A 133 -35.25 25.35 -1.82
N TYR A 134 -35.12 24.44 -0.86
CA TYR A 134 -35.87 24.53 0.40
C TYR A 134 -35.53 25.81 1.18
N ALA A 135 -34.24 26.18 1.25
CA ALA A 135 -33.82 27.43 1.86
C ALA A 135 -34.38 28.65 1.12
N GLN A 136 -34.41 28.63 -0.21
CA GLN A 136 -35.02 29.68 -1.04
C GLN A 136 -36.53 29.83 -0.80
N ASP A 137 -37.26 28.72 -0.74
CA ASP A 137 -38.72 28.74 -0.51
C ASP A 137 -39.10 29.33 0.84
N ILE A 138 -38.31 28.99 1.87
CA ILE A 138 -38.50 29.50 3.22
C ILE A 138 -38.01 30.95 3.34
N ALA A 139 -36.88 31.29 2.73
CA ALA A 139 -36.28 32.63 2.76
C ALA A 139 -36.72 33.52 1.58
N LYS A 140 -37.96 33.35 1.09
CA LYS A 140 -38.53 34.09 -0.05
C LYS A 140 -38.45 35.62 0.05
N GLU A 141 -38.36 36.18 1.26
CA GLU A 141 -38.22 37.63 1.48
C GLU A 141 -36.77 38.14 1.50
N GLU A 142 -35.78 37.28 1.77
CA GLU A 142 -34.37 37.67 1.99
C GLU A 142 -33.45 37.32 0.81
N LEU A 143 -33.80 36.31 -0.02
CA LEU A 143 -32.91 35.79 -1.06
C LEU A 143 -33.32 36.24 -2.47
N LYS A 144 -33.03 37.50 -2.81
CA LYS A 144 -33.22 38.06 -4.17
C LYS A 144 -32.10 37.74 -5.17
N ASP A 145 -31.13 36.89 -4.83
CA ASP A 145 -30.11 36.47 -5.79
C ASP A 145 -30.48 35.16 -6.49
N THR A 146 -31.13 35.35 -7.64
CA THR A 146 -31.39 34.36 -8.68
C THR A 146 -30.10 33.97 -9.39
N ALA A 147 -29.42 32.94 -8.88
CA ALA A 147 -28.65 32.06 -9.75
C ALA A 147 -28.72 30.63 -9.18
N PRO A 148 -29.25 29.65 -9.92
CA PRO A 148 -28.96 28.27 -9.62
C PRO A 148 -27.44 28.13 -9.71
N LEU A 149 -26.78 27.81 -8.60
CA LEU A 149 -25.37 27.43 -8.62
C LEU A 149 -25.29 26.15 -9.45
N ALA A 150 -25.11 26.31 -10.76
CA ALA A 150 -24.76 25.21 -11.63
C ALA A 150 -23.37 24.76 -11.19
N TYR A 151 -23.31 23.86 -10.20
CA TYR A 151 -22.07 23.23 -9.77
C TYR A 151 -21.59 22.35 -10.93
N SER A 152 -20.86 22.93 -11.88
CA SER A 152 -20.17 22.17 -12.93
C SER A 152 -19.20 21.18 -12.30
N GLU A 153 -18.57 21.58 -11.18
CA GLU A 153 -17.65 20.77 -10.40
C GLU A 153 -17.89 20.94 -8.90
N ILE A 154 -18.07 19.81 -8.20
CA ILE A 154 -18.28 19.78 -6.76
C ILE A 154 -16.91 19.72 -6.09
N ASN A 155 -16.49 20.85 -5.52
CA ASN A 155 -15.28 20.95 -4.71
C ASN A 155 -15.67 20.98 -3.21
N PRO A 156 -14.98 20.24 -2.32
CA PRO A 156 -15.17 20.32 -0.87
C PRO A 156 -15.34 21.74 -0.31
N GLU A 157 -14.55 22.71 -0.78
CA GLU A 157 -14.61 24.10 -0.30
C GLU A 157 -15.94 24.76 -0.66
N LYS A 158 -16.35 24.67 -1.92
CA LYS A 158 -17.63 25.22 -2.40
C LYS A 158 -18.83 24.60 -1.66
N VAL A 159 -18.75 23.33 -1.28
CA VAL A 159 -19.79 22.66 -0.49
C VAL A 159 -19.82 23.18 0.95
N LYS A 160 -18.67 23.43 1.58
CA LYS A 160 -18.60 24.05 2.92
C LYS A 160 -19.25 25.44 2.90
N GLU A 161 -18.91 26.26 1.90
CA GLU A 161 -19.45 27.62 1.76
C GLU A 161 -20.97 27.62 1.59
N THR A 162 -21.49 26.75 0.74
CA THR A 162 -22.93 26.72 0.41
C THR A 162 -23.75 26.17 1.57
N ILE A 163 -23.25 25.15 2.27
CA ILE A 163 -23.84 24.68 3.54
C ILE A 163 -23.86 25.81 4.57
N SER A 164 -22.82 26.65 4.63
CA SER A 164 -22.75 27.77 5.58
C SER A 164 -23.78 28.85 5.23
N LYS A 165 -23.94 29.18 3.94
CA LYS A 165 -25.00 30.08 3.45
C LYS A 165 -26.40 29.53 3.75
N ILE A 166 -26.63 28.24 3.54
CA ILE A 166 -27.90 27.58 3.86
C ILE A 166 -28.17 27.62 5.37
N ASN A 167 -27.17 27.35 6.21
CA ASN A 167 -27.34 27.47 7.66
C ASN A 167 -27.71 28.90 8.07
N ALA A 168 -27.00 29.91 7.55
CA ALA A 168 -27.29 31.31 7.86
C ALA A 168 -28.71 31.72 7.45
N ALA A 169 -29.16 31.31 6.25
CA ALA A 169 -30.50 31.61 5.76
C ALA A 169 -31.63 30.92 6.55
N LEU A 170 -31.30 29.88 7.34
CA LEU A 170 -32.24 29.08 8.11
C LEU A 170 -32.11 29.28 9.64
N ASP A 171 -31.16 30.09 10.13
CA ASP A 171 -30.84 30.24 11.56
C ASP A 171 -31.98 30.96 12.31
N ASP A 172 -32.52 32.02 11.70
CA ASP A 172 -33.56 32.88 12.29
C ASP A 172 -35.00 32.35 12.08
N LYS A 173 -35.17 31.14 11.53
CA LYS A 173 -36.49 30.61 11.15
C LYS A 173 -36.87 29.39 12.00
N GLU A 174 -37.93 29.57 12.79
CA GLU A 174 -38.41 28.54 13.72
C GLU A 174 -39.07 27.34 13.00
N ASP A 175 -39.65 27.56 11.81
CA ASP A 175 -40.43 26.57 11.04
C ASP A 175 -39.62 25.66 10.10
N VAL A 176 -38.35 25.38 10.45
CA VAL A 176 -37.50 24.51 9.62
C VAL A 176 -37.72 23.04 10.00
N ASP A 177 -38.08 22.21 9.00
CA ASP A 177 -38.33 20.78 9.17
C ASP A 177 -37.12 20.10 9.84
N LYS A 178 -37.40 19.31 10.88
CA LYS A 178 -36.43 18.49 11.61
C LYS A 178 -35.59 17.62 10.68
N LYS A 179 -36.18 17.10 9.59
CA LYS A 179 -35.46 16.30 8.58
C LYS A 179 -34.40 17.12 7.85
N VAL A 180 -34.69 18.38 7.55
CA VAL A 180 -33.77 19.30 6.89
C VAL A 180 -32.62 19.65 7.82
N LYS A 181 -32.90 19.97 9.10
CA LYS A 181 -31.85 20.21 10.11
C LYS A 181 -30.91 19.00 10.27
N GLN A 182 -31.47 17.79 10.30
CA GLN A 182 -30.67 16.56 10.37
C GLN A 182 -29.79 16.36 9.12
N LYS A 183 -30.35 16.57 7.92
CA LYS A 183 -29.61 16.47 6.65
C LYS A 183 -28.49 17.50 6.58
N LEU A 184 -28.73 18.74 7.04
CA LEU A 184 -27.75 19.82 7.06
C LEU A 184 -26.59 19.54 8.03
N ASN A 185 -26.89 19.01 9.22
CA ASN A 185 -25.87 18.56 10.18
C ASN A 185 -25.02 17.40 9.62
N TYR A 186 -25.66 16.42 8.97
CA TYR A 186 -24.95 15.34 8.30
C TYR A 186 -24.07 15.86 7.17
N ALA A 187 -24.60 16.77 6.34
CA ALA A 187 -23.89 17.38 5.23
C ALA A 187 -22.65 18.13 5.70
N LYS A 188 -22.80 18.99 6.72
CA LYS A 188 -21.69 19.77 7.32
C LYS A 188 -20.54 18.87 7.79
N LYS A 189 -20.87 17.72 8.39
CA LYS A 189 -19.87 16.79 8.94
C LYS A 189 -19.24 15.89 7.88
N ASN A 190 -20.04 15.35 6.97
CA ASN A 190 -19.62 14.19 6.15
C ASN A 190 -19.39 14.52 4.68
N TRP A 191 -20.08 15.48 4.08
CA TRP A 191 -19.94 15.72 2.64
C TRP A 191 -18.56 16.25 2.25
N PRO A 192 -17.95 17.22 2.96
CA PRO A 192 -16.61 17.69 2.59
C PRO A 192 -15.54 16.62 2.81
N ALA A 193 -15.59 15.92 3.95
CA ALA A 193 -14.66 14.82 4.25
C ALA A 193 -14.76 13.67 3.22
N ASN A 194 -15.98 13.34 2.77
CA ASN A 194 -16.16 12.32 1.73
C ASN A 194 -15.62 12.79 0.37
N LEU A 195 -15.80 14.07 0.02
CA LEU A 195 -15.28 14.62 -1.24
C LEU A 195 -13.76 14.69 -1.25
N GLU A 196 -13.12 15.08 -0.14
CA GLU A 196 -11.66 15.04 0.03
C GLU A 196 -11.14 13.60 -0.16
N ARG A 197 -11.78 12.61 0.48
CA ARG A 197 -11.45 11.19 0.30
C ARG A 197 -11.62 10.70 -1.14
N TYR A 198 -12.64 11.17 -1.85
CA TYR A 198 -12.86 10.81 -3.25
C TYR A 198 -11.80 11.42 -4.18
N GLN A 199 -11.30 12.63 -3.89
CA GLN A 199 -10.21 13.25 -4.65
C GLN A 199 -8.90 12.47 -4.49
N GLU A 200 -8.56 12.06 -3.28
CA GLU A 200 -7.38 11.22 -3.01
C GLU A 200 -7.44 9.87 -3.75
N GLN A 201 -8.64 9.28 -3.84
CA GLN A 201 -8.87 8.00 -4.51
C GLN A 201 -8.88 8.08 -6.04
N GLU A 202 -9.19 9.25 -6.62
CA GLU A 202 -9.12 9.48 -8.08
C GLU A 202 -7.70 9.86 -8.55
N GLY A 203 -6.82 10.32 -7.65
CA GLY A 203 -5.44 10.71 -7.96
C GLY A 203 -4.40 9.58 -7.93
N CYS A 204 -4.79 8.36 -7.55
CA CYS A 204 -3.97 7.13 -7.58
C CYS A 204 -4.31 6.28 -8.80
#